data_AF-A0A9D7CJ67-F1
#
_entry.id   AF-A0A9D7CJ67-F1
#
_cell.length_a   1.000
_cell.length_b   1.000
_cell.length_c   1.000
_cell.angle_alpha   90.00
_cell.angle_beta   90.00
_cell.angle_gamma   90.00
#
_symmetry.space_group_name_H-M   'P 1'
#
loop_
_entity.id
_entity.type
_entity.pdbx_description
1 polymer ?
#
loop_
_entity_poly.entity_id
_entity_poly.type
_entity_poly.pdbx_seq_one_letter_code
_entity_poly.pdbx_strand_id
1 'polypeptide(L)'
;MTRAAPPAPRIAAASRRGVALLTALVALLLLALLAVGSMHVGRGDFQRTRDAGVMRRAANAADAGAYDILRRWGTAPYAATLVGGTIGPDTLRFSAAMAVTRTMRTSATSFWTESEGRAGDSLARTLARRAVHVAFRLATPDLPVTATLVARDSVELVDSARVVGTDTSLVAWGATCALAAAVAAVALPDTTRLCDAGCGGGRTGGRLAGVPPLLEDSSAADTARYRVFGRETWATLTRHAAIVLPGGSVVTPSPRLSGASCDRSFLDNWGAPGGGTDCALYAPIIWVRGDLELRGGVGQGVLLVDGDLTLSGGAWFAGVVIAGDDVQSSGVGGTVLGTVMAGDATLAAGDHTVLGGSTHLQLSRCAIDRALTWSARLVPVRQRAWAALRD
;
A
#
# COMPACT_ATOMS: atom_id res chain seq x y z
N MET A 1 -50.38 102.55 56.33
CA MET A 1 -49.99 101.51 57.31
C MET A 1 -49.38 100.35 56.53
N THR A 2 -48.06 100.22 56.56
CA THR A 2 -47.25 99.23 55.85
C THR A 2 -46.42 98.48 56.88
N ARG A 3 -46.42 97.13 56.86
CA ARG A 3 -45.29 96.35 57.39
C ARG A 3 -45.17 94.99 56.72
N ALA A 4 -43.91 94.66 56.44
CA ALA A 4 -43.42 93.70 55.45
C ALA A 4 -43.17 92.28 56.01
N ALA A 5 -43.07 91.32 55.09
CA ALA A 5 -42.82 89.90 55.30
C ALA A 5 -41.34 89.57 55.60
N PRO A 6 -41.05 88.42 56.26
CA PRO A 6 -39.68 88.02 56.63
C PRO A 6 -38.92 87.26 55.51
N PRO A 7 -37.57 87.24 55.55
CA PRO A 7 -36.73 86.61 54.54
C PRO A 7 -36.42 85.11 54.80
N ALA A 8 -36.15 84.38 53.71
CA ALA A 8 -35.84 82.96 53.60
C ALA A 8 -34.39 82.58 53.99
N PRO A 9 -34.10 81.30 54.34
CA PRO A 9 -32.78 80.86 54.81
C PRO A 9 -31.79 80.62 53.66
N ARG A 10 -30.51 80.97 53.91
CA ARG A 10 -29.37 80.76 52.99
C ARG A 10 -28.68 79.43 53.29
N ILE A 11 -28.46 78.62 52.25
CA ILE A 11 -27.65 77.39 52.29
C ILE A 11 -26.16 77.78 52.28
N ALA A 12 -25.42 77.33 53.28
CA ALA A 12 -23.97 77.54 53.38
C ALA A 12 -23.22 76.56 52.47
N ALA A 13 -22.55 77.07 51.45
CA ALA A 13 -21.61 76.30 50.63
C ALA A 13 -20.27 76.18 51.37
N ALA A 14 -19.99 74.99 51.92
CA ALA A 14 -18.69 74.69 52.53
C ALA A 14 -17.59 74.64 51.45
N SER A 15 -16.66 75.60 51.49
CA SER A 15 -15.50 75.63 50.60
C SER A 15 -14.47 74.59 51.02
N ARG A 16 -14.44 73.42 50.37
CA ARG A 16 -13.27 72.53 50.36
C ARG A 16 -12.49 72.76 49.07
N ARG A 17 -11.52 73.67 49.09
CA ARG A 17 -10.64 73.97 47.94
C ARG A 17 -9.23 73.47 48.26
N GLY A 18 -8.79 72.41 47.58
CA GLY A 18 -7.41 71.90 47.64
C GLY A 18 -7.25 70.44 47.23
N VAL A 19 -8.13 69.54 47.71
CA VAL A 19 -7.97 68.08 47.49
C VAL A 19 -8.57 67.59 46.17
N ALA A 20 -9.63 68.23 45.68
CA ALA A 20 -10.38 67.78 44.50
C ALA A 20 -9.54 67.71 43.20
N LEU A 21 -8.61 68.65 43.01
CA LEU A 21 -7.74 68.69 41.83
C LEU A 21 -6.71 67.55 41.85
N LEU A 22 -6.09 67.30 43.00
CA LEU A 22 -5.13 66.19 43.17
C LEU A 22 -5.81 64.83 42.95
N THR A 23 -7.02 64.64 43.49
CA THR A 23 -7.78 63.40 43.26
C THR A 23 -8.15 63.22 41.79
N ALA A 24 -8.52 64.30 41.07
CA ALA A 24 -8.83 64.24 39.65
C ALA A 24 -7.59 63.88 38.80
N LEU A 25 -6.42 64.46 39.11
CA LEU A 25 -5.16 64.15 38.42
C LEU A 25 -4.73 62.70 38.63
N VAL A 26 -4.82 62.18 39.86
CA VAL A 26 -4.52 60.76 40.15
C VAL A 26 -5.51 59.85 39.42
N ALA A 27 -6.80 60.18 39.40
CA ALA A 27 -7.79 59.40 38.65
C ALA A 27 -7.52 59.38 37.14
N LEU A 28 -7.15 60.52 36.54
CA LEU A 28 -6.76 60.60 35.13
C LEU A 28 -5.50 59.76 34.81
N LEU A 29 -4.50 59.78 35.69
CA LEU A 29 -3.29 58.95 35.54
C LEU A 29 -3.63 57.46 35.57
N LEU A 30 -4.48 57.03 36.51
CA LEU A 30 -4.94 55.64 36.60
C LEU A 30 -5.73 55.21 35.37
N LEU A 31 -6.62 56.06 34.86
CA LEU A 31 -7.37 55.81 33.63
C LEU A 31 -6.44 55.71 32.40
N ALA A 32 -5.42 56.57 32.31
CA ALA A 32 -4.42 56.50 31.25
C ALA A 32 -3.61 55.20 31.31
N LEU A 33 -3.16 54.79 32.50
CA LEU A 33 -2.45 53.52 32.70
C LEU A 33 -3.32 52.30 32.35
N LEU A 34 -4.60 52.31 32.73
CA LEU A 34 -5.56 51.27 32.37
C LEU A 34 -5.81 51.21 30.85
N ALA A 35 -5.93 52.35 30.19
CA ALA A 35 -6.12 52.42 28.74
C ALA A 35 -4.88 51.93 27.96
N VAL A 36 -3.68 52.27 28.43
CA VAL A 36 -2.43 51.77 27.85
C VAL A 36 -2.29 50.26 28.08
N GLY A 37 -2.61 49.77 29.28
CA GLY A 37 -2.61 48.35 29.62
C GLY A 37 -3.56 47.53 28.74
N SER A 38 -4.81 47.99 28.56
CA SER A 38 -5.80 47.29 27.73
C SER A 38 -5.41 47.28 26.25
N MET A 39 -4.83 48.37 25.73
CA MET A 39 -4.34 48.43 24.36
C MET A 39 -3.17 47.46 24.11
N HIS A 40 -2.25 47.32 25.08
CA HIS A 40 -1.14 46.37 24.98
C HIS A 40 -1.62 44.91 25.01
N VAL A 41 -2.56 44.58 25.90
CA VAL A 41 -3.18 43.24 25.94
C VAL A 41 -3.91 42.95 24.63
N GLY A 42 -4.71 43.89 24.12
CA GLY A 42 -5.43 43.73 22.85
C GLY A 42 -4.52 43.52 21.64
N ARG A 43 -3.39 44.25 21.56
CA ARG A 43 -2.38 44.03 20.51
C ARG A 43 -1.73 42.65 20.62
N GLY A 44 -1.40 42.22 21.84
CA GLY A 44 -0.81 40.91 22.09
C GLY A 44 -1.75 39.75 21.75
N ASP A 45 -3.05 39.89 22.03
CA ASP A 45 -4.07 38.89 21.68
C ASP A 45 -4.32 38.84 20.17
N PHE A 46 -4.34 39.99 19.49
CA PHE A 46 -4.50 40.05 18.05
C PHE A 46 -3.33 39.36 17.31
N GLN A 47 -2.10 39.63 17.73
CA GLN A 47 -0.90 38.97 17.17
C GLN A 47 -0.94 37.46 17.40
N ARG A 48 -1.22 37.03 18.65
CA ARG A 48 -1.35 35.60 18.98
C ARG A 48 -2.42 34.89 18.16
N THR A 49 -3.58 35.52 17.97
CA THR A 49 -4.68 34.95 17.18
C THR A 49 -4.31 34.82 15.70
N ARG A 50 -3.68 35.86 15.14
CA ARG A 50 -3.19 35.84 13.75
C ARG A 50 -2.15 34.74 13.54
N ASP A 51 -1.17 34.65 14.44
CA ASP A 51 -0.08 33.67 14.35
C ASP A 51 -0.59 32.24 14.57
N ALA A 52 -1.55 32.04 15.48
CA ALA A 52 -2.19 30.75 15.70
C ALA A 52 -2.88 30.23 14.43
N GLY A 53 -3.56 31.10 13.67
CA GLY A 53 -4.20 30.74 12.40
C GLY A 53 -3.20 30.35 11.30
N VAL A 54 -2.06 31.04 11.21
CA VAL A 54 -0.99 30.72 10.25
C VAL A 54 -0.28 29.41 10.66
N MET A 55 0.00 29.24 11.95
CA MET A 55 0.59 28.02 12.50
C MET A 55 -0.28 26.78 12.27
N ARG A 56 -1.61 26.90 12.48
CA ARG A 56 -2.56 25.81 12.22
C ARG A 56 -2.61 25.43 10.75
N ARG A 57 -2.55 26.41 9.84
CA ARG A 57 -2.48 26.16 8.39
C ARG A 57 -1.19 25.43 8.01
N ALA A 58 -0.04 25.83 8.56
CA ALA A 58 1.22 25.13 8.34
C ALA A 58 1.18 23.69 8.86
N ALA A 59 0.62 23.46 10.05
CA ALA A 59 0.46 22.12 10.61
C ALA A 59 -0.43 21.23 9.73
N ASN A 60 -1.63 21.71 9.36
CA ASN A 60 -2.54 20.96 8.49
C ASN A 60 -1.92 20.65 7.11
N ALA A 61 -1.13 21.58 6.55
CA ALA A 61 -0.41 21.35 5.31
C ALA A 61 0.67 20.25 5.48
N ALA A 62 1.44 20.28 6.57
CA ALA A 62 2.43 19.25 6.89
C ALA A 62 1.77 17.87 7.06
N ASP A 63 0.65 17.79 7.78
CA ASP A 63 -0.09 16.54 7.96
C ASP A 63 -0.59 16.00 6.60
N ALA A 64 -1.23 16.84 5.79
CA ALA A 64 -1.71 16.45 4.48
C ALA A 64 -0.58 16.01 3.54
N GLY A 65 0.56 16.71 3.57
CA GLY A 65 1.74 16.33 2.80
C GLY A 65 2.32 14.99 3.25
N ALA A 66 2.37 14.72 4.56
CA ALA A 66 2.91 13.47 5.08
C ALA A 66 2.15 12.23 4.58
N TYR A 67 0.83 12.35 4.35
CA TYR A 67 0.01 11.25 3.84
C TYR A 67 -0.21 11.25 2.31
N ASP A 68 0.22 12.28 1.59
CA ASP A 68 0.03 12.36 0.12
C ASP A 68 0.78 11.25 -0.62
N ILE A 69 1.83 10.69 -0.03
CA ILE A 69 2.53 9.51 -0.55
C ILE A 69 1.58 8.30 -0.72
N LEU A 70 0.60 8.12 0.16
CA LEU A 70 -0.36 7.01 0.05
C LEU A 70 -1.17 7.10 -1.24
N ARG A 71 -1.52 8.32 -1.66
CA ARG A 71 -2.25 8.59 -2.90
C ARG A 71 -1.38 8.36 -4.14
N ARG A 72 -0.09 8.67 -4.06
CA ARG A 72 0.86 8.56 -5.18
C ARG A 72 1.55 7.20 -5.27
N TRP A 73 1.40 6.33 -4.27
CA TRP A 73 2.15 5.08 -4.14
C TRP A 73 2.16 4.24 -5.43
N GLY A 74 1.02 4.13 -6.13
CA GLY A 74 0.92 3.38 -7.37
C GLY A 74 1.50 4.06 -8.63
N THR A 75 1.73 5.37 -8.59
CA THR A 75 2.12 6.16 -9.77
C THR A 75 3.59 6.57 -9.78
N ALA A 76 4.25 6.68 -8.62
CA ALA A 76 5.67 6.98 -8.57
C ALA A 76 6.53 5.71 -8.43
N PRO A 77 7.82 5.75 -8.86
CA PRO A 77 8.73 4.61 -8.84
C PRO A 77 9.27 4.32 -7.42
N TYR A 78 8.41 4.36 -6.39
CA TYR A 78 8.81 4.15 -4.99
C TYR A 78 9.50 2.79 -4.79
N ALA A 79 9.03 1.75 -5.50
CA ALA A 79 9.60 0.41 -5.44
C ALA A 79 10.94 0.25 -6.18
N ALA A 80 11.26 1.13 -7.14
CA ALA A 80 12.57 1.16 -7.81
C ALA A 80 13.65 1.88 -6.99
N THR A 81 13.25 2.60 -5.93
CA THR A 81 14.18 3.33 -5.07
C THR A 81 14.95 2.35 -4.19
N LEU A 82 16.28 2.39 -4.23
CA LEU A 82 17.14 1.55 -3.39
C LEU A 82 16.97 1.89 -1.91
N VAL A 83 17.31 0.94 -1.02
CA VAL A 83 17.37 1.22 0.43
C VAL A 83 18.42 2.30 0.68
N GLY A 84 18.07 3.32 1.46
CA GLY A 84 18.85 4.55 1.64
C GLY A 84 18.52 5.65 0.63
N GLY A 85 17.85 5.32 -0.48
CA GLY A 85 17.41 6.26 -1.49
C GLY A 85 16.30 7.20 -0.99
N THR A 86 16.28 8.42 -1.53
CA THR A 86 15.28 9.45 -1.21
C THR A 86 14.52 9.87 -2.46
N ILE A 87 13.22 10.10 -2.31
CA ILE A 87 12.29 10.51 -3.36
C ILE A 87 11.75 11.89 -3.00
N GLY A 88 11.66 12.75 -4.02
CA GLY A 88 11.26 14.15 -3.90
C GLY A 88 12.45 15.11 -4.04
N PRO A 89 12.30 16.39 -3.65
CA PRO A 89 11.15 16.93 -2.94
C PRO A 89 9.89 17.01 -3.81
N ASP A 90 8.76 16.62 -3.22
CA ASP A 90 7.43 16.80 -3.80
C ASP A 90 6.75 18.00 -3.13
N THR A 91 6.06 18.84 -3.88
CA THR A 91 5.34 20.00 -3.31
C THR A 91 3.84 19.85 -3.51
N LEU A 92 3.09 19.84 -2.41
CA LEU A 92 1.62 19.94 -2.40
C LEU A 92 1.21 21.38 -2.10
N ARG A 93 0.48 22.01 -3.01
CA ARG A 93 0.07 23.41 -2.88
C ARG A 93 -1.39 23.52 -2.46
N PHE A 94 -1.66 24.38 -1.49
CA PHE A 94 -2.99 24.79 -1.04
C PHE A 94 -3.16 26.29 -1.30
N SER A 95 -4.39 26.80 -1.15
CA SER A 95 -4.69 28.22 -1.42
C SER A 95 -3.86 29.21 -0.58
N ALA A 96 -3.47 28.85 0.64
CA ALA A 96 -2.72 29.72 1.55
C ALA A 96 -1.60 29.00 2.35
N ALA A 97 -1.20 27.81 1.88
CA ALA A 97 -0.14 27.01 2.47
C ALA A 97 0.47 26.08 1.41
N MET A 98 1.63 25.50 1.69
CA MET A 98 2.20 24.43 0.89
C MET A 98 2.87 23.40 1.80
N ALA A 99 2.97 22.17 1.35
CA ALA A 99 3.75 21.12 2.00
C ALA A 99 4.87 20.69 1.07
N VAL A 100 6.09 20.57 1.59
CA VAL A 100 7.23 20.00 0.87
C VAL A 100 7.58 18.67 1.52
N THR A 101 7.53 17.59 0.75
CA THR A 101 7.69 16.23 1.25
C THR A 101 8.92 15.55 0.67
N ARG A 102 9.62 14.79 1.50
CA ARG A 102 10.72 13.91 1.10
C ARG A 102 10.47 12.54 1.72
N THR A 103 10.61 11.49 0.93
CA THR A 103 10.46 10.12 1.42
C THR A 103 11.74 9.34 1.23
N MET A 104 12.28 8.79 2.31
CA MET A 104 13.43 7.91 2.30
C MET A 104 12.99 6.45 2.47
N ARG A 105 13.54 5.55 1.65
CA ARG A 105 13.40 4.10 1.87
C ARG A 105 14.40 3.68 2.95
N THR A 106 13.89 3.28 4.11
CA THR A 106 14.73 2.92 5.27
C THR A 106 15.07 1.43 5.33
N SER A 107 14.23 0.58 4.73
CA SER A 107 14.50 -0.85 4.54
C SER A 107 13.79 -1.35 3.27
N ALA A 108 13.89 -2.66 2.99
CA ALA A 108 13.15 -3.26 1.88
C ALA A 108 11.63 -3.00 1.96
N THR A 109 11.06 -2.87 3.15
CA THR A 109 9.61 -2.72 3.36
C THR A 109 9.21 -1.49 4.16
N SER A 110 10.15 -0.62 4.54
CA SER A 110 9.86 0.55 5.40
C SER A 110 10.29 1.87 4.76
N PHE A 111 9.47 2.89 4.97
CA PHE A 111 9.66 4.23 4.42
C PHE A 111 9.50 5.27 5.52
N TRP A 112 10.24 6.36 5.40
CA TRP A 112 10.17 7.52 6.28
C TRP A 112 9.86 8.74 5.46
N THR A 113 8.74 9.39 5.73
CA THR A 113 8.34 10.61 5.05
C THR A 113 8.45 11.78 6.01
N GLU A 114 9.22 12.77 5.61
CA GLU A 114 9.24 14.10 6.20
C GLU A 114 8.32 15.01 5.37
N SER A 115 7.47 15.79 6.04
CA SER A 115 6.66 16.83 5.41
C SER A 115 6.82 18.16 6.14
N GLU A 116 7.30 19.18 5.43
CA GLU A 116 7.39 20.56 5.91
C GLU A 116 6.22 21.39 5.36
N GLY A 117 5.25 21.70 6.21
CA GLY A 117 4.18 22.64 5.94
C GLY A 117 4.62 24.08 6.16
N ARG A 118 4.36 24.94 5.17
CA ARG A 118 4.67 26.37 5.18
C ARG A 118 3.39 27.16 4.93
N ALA A 119 3.11 28.14 5.78
CA ALA A 119 1.96 29.03 5.61
C ALA A 119 2.35 30.47 5.97
N GLY A 120 1.69 31.42 5.32
CA GLY A 120 1.97 32.84 5.51
C GLY A 120 2.24 33.57 4.21
N ASP A 121 2.39 34.88 4.33
CA ASP A 121 2.76 35.76 3.22
C ASP A 121 4.23 36.17 3.42
N SER A 122 5.06 35.96 2.40
CA SER A 122 6.48 36.34 2.38
C SER A 122 6.68 37.84 2.60
N LEU A 123 5.66 38.66 2.33
CA LEU A 123 5.69 40.11 2.53
C LEU A 123 5.25 40.56 3.93
N ALA A 124 4.58 39.69 4.72
CA ALA A 124 3.87 40.10 5.94
C ALA A 124 4.55 39.71 7.28
N ARG A 125 5.81 39.23 7.27
CA ARG A 125 6.57 38.76 8.46
C ARG A 125 5.97 37.56 9.23
N THR A 126 4.75 37.14 8.94
CA THR A 126 4.13 35.95 9.52
C THR A 126 4.39 34.75 8.60
N LEU A 127 5.52 34.07 8.80
CA LEU A 127 5.83 32.78 8.18
C LEU A 127 5.81 31.70 9.27
N ALA A 128 4.87 30.76 9.16
CA ALA A 128 4.89 29.56 9.97
C ALA A 128 5.47 28.40 9.19
N ARG A 129 6.34 27.63 9.85
CA ARG A 129 6.85 26.35 9.36
C ARG A 129 6.54 25.27 10.39
N ARG A 130 6.06 24.12 9.93
CA ARG A 130 5.82 22.94 10.76
C ARG A 130 6.30 21.71 10.01
N ALA A 131 7.08 20.87 10.68
CA ALA A 131 7.53 19.60 10.15
C ALA A 131 6.78 18.48 10.86
N VAL A 132 6.35 17.49 10.10
CA VAL A 132 5.73 16.25 10.57
C VAL A 132 6.47 15.10 9.92
N HIS A 133 6.64 14.02 10.67
CA HIS A 133 7.27 12.82 10.17
C HIS A 133 6.36 11.62 10.36
N VAL A 134 6.24 10.79 9.32
CA VAL A 134 5.44 9.58 9.34
C VAL A 134 6.28 8.42 8.85
N ALA A 135 6.28 7.34 9.62
CA ALA A 135 6.84 6.06 9.21
C ALA A 135 5.74 5.24 8.53
N PHE A 136 6.09 4.67 7.38
CA PHE A 136 5.24 3.76 6.64
C PHE A 136 5.91 2.39 6.51
N ARG A 137 5.10 1.36 6.31
CA ARG A 137 5.56 0.04 5.92
C ARG A 137 4.71 -0.52 4.78
N LEU A 138 5.27 -1.45 4.04
CA LEU A 138 4.53 -2.27 3.09
C LEU A 138 3.71 -3.31 3.85
N ALA A 139 2.42 -3.36 3.58
CA ALA A 139 1.58 -4.49 3.96
C ALA A 139 1.67 -5.53 2.84
N THR A 140 2.73 -6.34 2.91
CA THR A 140 2.91 -7.51 2.04
C THR A 140 1.98 -8.63 2.50
N PRO A 141 1.26 -9.30 1.58
CA PRO A 141 0.49 -10.48 1.94
C PRO A 141 1.40 -11.56 2.51
N ASP A 142 0.94 -12.26 3.54
CA ASP A 142 1.65 -13.38 4.13
C ASP A 142 1.15 -14.67 3.48
N LEU A 143 1.95 -15.26 2.60
CA LEU A 143 1.63 -16.48 1.88
C LEU A 143 2.49 -17.62 2.41
N PRO A 144 1.88 -18.69 2.96
CA PRO A 144 2.62 -19.88 3.37
C PRO A 144 3.05 -20.67 2.13
N VAL A 145 4.26 -20.40 1.63
CA VAL A 145 4.85 -21.13 0.50
C VAL A 145 5.44 -22.46 1.02
N THR A 146 4.59 -23.46 1.16
CA THR A 146 5.00 -24.83 1.58
C THR A 146 5.31 -25.74 0.39
N ALA A 147 4.82 -25.40 -0.81
CA ALA A 147 5.07 -26.12 -2.05
C ALA A 147 5.02 -25.18 -3.27
N THR A 148 5.50 -25.64 -4.43
CA THR A 148 5.31 -24.92 -5.71
C THR A 148 3.87 -24.91 -6.16
N LEU A 149 3.17 -26.04 -6.00
CA LEU A 149 1.75 -26.18 -6.21
C LEU A 149 1.07 -26.59 -4.91
N VAL A 150 0.07 -25.84 -4.47
CA VAL A 150 -0.82 -26.21 -3.38
C VAL A 150 -2.23 -26.35 -3.96
N ALA A 151 -2.82 -27.53 -3.86
CA ALA A 151 -4.19 -27.76 -4.32
C ALA A 151 -5.05 -28.31 -3.18
N ARG A 152 -6.34 -27.98 -3.21
CA ARG A 152 -7.27 -28.29 -2.13
C ARG A 152 -7.86 -29.70 -2.27
N ASP A 153 -7.94 -30.23 -3.49
CA ASP A 153 -8.52 -31.52 -3.78
C ASP A 153 -7.52 -32.46 -4.46
N SER A 154 -7.67 -32.68 -5.77
CA SER A 154 -6.88 -33.64 -6.53
C SER A 154 -6.11 -32.94 -7.64
N VAL A 155 -4.97 -33.54 -7.99
CA VAL A 155 -4.08 -33.03 -9.03
C VAL A 155 -3.79 -34.17 -9.97
N GLU A 156 -4.04 -33.96 -11.26
CA GLU A 156 -3.66 -34.89 -12.31
C GLU A 156 -2.48 -34.34 -13.11
N LEU A 157 -1.40 -35.11 -13.17
CA LEU A 157 -0.27 -34.83 -14.05
C LEU A 157 -0.40 -35.72 -15.29
N VAL A 158 -0.46 -35.12 -16.46
CA VAL A 158 -0.45 -35.83 -17.75
C VAL A 158 0.75 -35.38 -18.61
N ASP A 159 1.04 -36.18 -19.64
CA ASP A 159 2.12 -35.94 -20.61
C ASP A 159 3.51 -35.71 -19.97
N SER A 160 4.10 -34.53 -20.18
CA SER A 160 5.43 -34.13 -19.74
C SER A 160 5.39 -33.01 -18.70
N ALA A 161 4.23 -32.79 -18.06
CA ALA A 161 4.09 -31.77 -17.03
C ALA A 161 5.07 -32.01 -15.88
N ARG A 162 5.68 -30.94 -15.36
CA ARG A 162 6.65 -30.98 -14.26
C ARG A 162 6.35 -29.93 -13.21
N VAL A 163 6.49 -30.32 -11.95
CA VAL A 163 6.39 -29.43 -10.79
C VAL A 163 7.67 -29.58 -9.96
N VAL A 164 8.32 -28.46 -9.69
CA VAL A 164 9.64 -28.44 -9.06
C VAL A 164 9.66 -27.46 -7.89
N GLY A 165 9.92 -27.98 -6.69
CA GLY A 165 10.06 -27.29 -5.40
C GLY A 165 11.46 -26.77 -5.09
N THR A 166 12.46 -26.98 -5.96
CA THR A 166 13.77 -26.34 -5.79
C THR A 166 13.67 -24.86 -6.13
N ASP A 167 14.23 -23.99 -5.30
CA ASP A 167 14.18 -22.55 -5.56
C ASP A 167 15.11 -22.18 -6.72
N THR A 168 14.61 -21.35 -7.64
CA THR A 168 15.41 -20.78 -8.72
C THR A 168 15.12 -19.29 -8.90
N SER A 169 16.00 -18.59 -9.61
CA SER A 169 15.84 -17.18 -9.93
C SER A 169 16.29 -16.93 -11.37
N LEU A 170 15.63 -15.98 -12.05
CA LEU A 170 16.11 -15.53 -13.35
C LEU A 170 17.44 -14.81 -13.21
N VAL A 171 18.32 -15.01 -14.19
CA VAL A 171 19.62 -14.32 -14.27
C VAL A 171 19.43 -12.80 -14.26
N ALA A 172 18.37 -12.31 -14.92
CA ALA A 172 18.00 -10.90 -14.95
C ALA A 172 17.69 -10.30 -13.56
N TRP A 173 17.40 -11.13 -12.55
CA TRP A 173 17.17 -10.68 -11.18
C TRP A 173 18.46 -10.68 -10.32
N GLY A 174 19.57 -11.21 -10.86
CA GLY A 174 20.92 -11.06 -10.32
C GLY A 174 21.09 -11.47 -8.84
N ALA A 175 22.08 -10.87 -8.17
CA ALA A 175 22.40 -11.09 -6.75
C ALA A 175 21.38 -10.48 -5.76
N THR A 176 20.24 -9.97 -6.24
CA THR A 176 19.24 -9.33 -5.35
C THR A 176 18.35 -10.32 -4.61
N CYS A 177 18.39 -11.60 -5.00
CA CYS A 177 17.63 -12.67 -4.37
C CYS A 177 18.58 -13.77 -3.90
N ALA A 178 18.49 -14.13 -2.62
CA ALA A 178 19.14 -15.32 -2.10
C ALA A 178 18.23 -16.52 -2.37
N LEU A 179 18.77 -17.57 -3.01
CA LEU A 179 18.06 -18.83 -3.13
C LEU A 179 17.89 -19.46 -1.74
N ALA A 180 16.73 -20.02 -1.49
CA ALA A 180 16.44 -20.72 -0.25
C ALA A 180 16.48 -22.24 -0.42
N ALA A 181 16.28 -22.94 0.70
CA ALA A 181 16.09 -24.38 0.69
C ALA A 181 14.87 -24.76 -0.16
N ALA A 182 14.98 -25.90 -0.85
CA ALA A 182 13.89 -26.50 -1.58
C ALA A 182 12.70 -26.76 -0.65
N VAL A 183 11.50 -26.61 -1.21
CA VAL A 183 10.22 -26.95 -0.58
C VAL A 183 9.59 -28.14 -1.31
N ALA A 184 8.36 -28.48 -0.98
CA ALA A 184 7.67 -29.53 -1.71
C ALA A 184 7.32 -29.13 -3.15
N ALA A 185 7.26 -30.10 -4.06
CA ALA A 185 6.76 -29.79 -5.41
C ALA A 185 5.25 -29.56 -5.34
N VAL A 186 4.53 -30.50 -4.72
CA VAL A 186 3.07 -30.46 -4.56
C VAL A 186 2.71 -30.64 -3.08
N ALA A 187 1.75 -29.86 -2.60
CA ALA A 187 1.09 -30.06 -1.32
C ALA A 187 -0.42 -30.29 -1.53
N LEU A 188 -0.96 -31.34 -0.89
CA LEU A 188 -2.37 -31.74 -0.93
C LEU A 188 -2.83 -32.09 0.48
N PRO A 189 -4.13 -32.00 0.80
CA PRO A 189 -4.62 -32.50 2.09
C PRO A 189 -4.62 -34.02 2.16
N ASP A 190 -4.69 -34.70 1.01
CA ASP A 190 -4.62 -36.14 0.88
C ASP A 190 -3.74 -36.47 -0.34
N THR A 191 -2.55 -37.00 -0.09
CA THR A 191 -1.56 -37.27 -1.14
C THR A 191 -1.96 -38.43 -2.06
N THR A 192 -2.97 -39.23 -1.68
CA THR A 192 -3.51 -40.30 -2.53
C THR A 192 -4.35 -39.77 -3.69
N ARG A 193 -4.70 -38.48 -3.65
CA ARG A 193 -5.43 -37.74 -4.70
C ARG A 193 -4.52 -37.15 -5.78
N LEU A 194 -3.23 -37.46 -5.74
CA LEU A 194 -2.34 -37.18 -6.85
C LEU A 194 -2.46 -38.30 -7.90
N CYS A 195 -2.81 -37.91 -9.11
CA CYS A 195 -3.09 -38.78 -10.25
C CYS A 195 -1.99 -38.62 -11.31
N ASP A 196 -1.53 -39.72 -11.90
CA ASP A 196 -0.59 -39.74 -13.04
C ASP A 196 -1.26 -40.50 -14.17
N ALA A 197 -1.80 -39.77 -15.15
CA ALA A 197 -2.65 -40.30 -16.22
C ALA A 197 -3.82 -41.16 -15.68
N GLY A 198 -4.59 -40.61 -14.74
CA GLY A 198 -5.71 -41.26 -14.05
C GLY A 198 -5.50 -41.45 -12.54
N CYS A 199 -6.59 -41.39 -11.77
CA CYS A 199 -6.57 -41.49 -10.31
C CYS A 199 -6.54 -42.96 -9.84
N GLY A 200 -5.39 -43.42 -9.33
CA GLY A 200 -5.21 -44.83 -8.96
C GLY A 200 -3.80 -45.28 -8.58
N GLY A 201 -3.01 -44.45 -7.86
CA GLY A 201 -1.75 -44.89 -7.23
C GLY A 201 -0.49 -44.86 -8.12
N GLY A 202 -0.45 -44.00 -9.13
CA GLY A 202 0.64 -43.89 -10.10
C GLY A 202 1.88 -43.16 -9.55
N ARG A 203 3.05 -43.80 -9.67
CA ARG A 203 4.37 -43.19 -9.41
C ARG A 203 4.57 -42.01 -10.35
N THR A 204 4.83 -40.82 -9.82
CA THR A 204 4.96 -39.54 -10.55
C THR A 204 6.14 -39.43 -11.52
N GLY A 205 6.79 -40.53 -11.91
CA GLY A 205 7.76 -40.58 -13.02
C GLY A 205 8.93 -39.58 -12.97
N GLY A 206 9.28 -39.02 -11.82
CA GLY A 206 10.25 -37.91 -11.72
C GLY A 206 9.75 -36.57 -12.29
N ARG A 207 8.43 -36.41 -12.45
CA ARG A 207 7.73 -35.16 -12.77
C ARG A 207 7.66 -34.22 -11.57
N LEU A 208 7.72 -34.78 -10.36
CA LEU A 208 7.84 -34.04 -9.11
C LEU A 208 9.29 -34.04 -8.62
N ALA A 209 9.84 -32.86 -8.36
CA ALA A 209 11.15 -32.71 -7.74
C ALA A 209 11.07 -31.69 -6.60
N GLY A 210 11.37 -32.07 -5.37
CA GLY A 210 11.27 -31.21 -4.19
C GLY A 210 11.70 -31.95 -2.93
N VAL A 211 11.70 -31.27 -1.80
CA VAL A 211 12.07 -31.86 -0.49
C VAL A 211 10.96 -31.59 0.53
N PRO A 212 10.03 -32.55 0.76
CA PRO A 212 9.80 -33.78 -0.02
C PRO A 212 9.15 -33.50 -1.39
N PRO A 213 9.18 -34.40 -2.39
CA PRO A 213 8.50 -34.14 -3.67
C PRO A 213 6.98 -33.92 -3.52
N LEU A 214 6.35 -34.65 -2.59
CA LEU A 214 4.92 -34.55 -2.29
C LEU A 214 4.77 -34.37 -0.77
N LEU A 215 3.96 -33.40 -0.36
CA LEU A 215 3.68 -33.07 1.04
C LEU A 215 2.20 -33.25 1.34
N GLU A 216 1.89 -34.01 2.38
CA GLU A 216 0.56 -34.03 2.97
C GLU A 216 0.41 -32.85 3.92
N ASP A 217 -0.45 -31.90 3.58
CA ASP A 217 -0.70 -30.66 4.33
C ASP A 217 -2.21 -30.49 4.53
N SER A 218 -2.70 -30.84 5.72
CA SER A 218 -4.12 -30.74 6.05
C SER A 218 -4.67 -29.31 5.94
N SER A 219 -3.82 -28.29 6.02
CA SER A 219 -4.26 -26.90 5.86
C SER A 219 -4.52 -26.52 4.39
N ALA A 220 -4.12 -27.36 3.43
CA ALA A 220 -4.54 -27.22 2.03
C ALA A 220 -6.06 -27.46 1.86
N ALA A 221 -6.71 -28.19 2.77
CA ALA A 221 -8.18 -28.35 2.74
C ALA A 221 -8.95 -27.06 3.16
N ASP A 222 -8.28 -26.13 3.84
CA ASP A 222 -8.90 -24.93 4.40
C ASP A 222 -9.08 -23.84 3.33
N THR A 223 -10.33 -23.45 3.07
CA THR A 223 -10.66 -22.38 2.12
C THR A 223 -10.07 -21.03 2.51
N ALA A 224 -9.81 -20.80 3.80
CA ALA A 224 -9.17 -19.58 4.26
C ALA A 224 -7.75 -19.44 3.72
N ARG A 225 -7.04 -20.55 3.45
CA ARG A 225 -5.67 -20.54 2.91
C ARG A 225 -5.56 -19.86 1.54
N TYR A 226 -6.65 -19.86 0.77
CA TYR A 226 -6.74 -19.29 -0.56
C TYR A 226 -7.33 -17.87 -0.56
N ARG A 227 -7.80 -17.39 0.59
CA ARG A 227 -8.53 -16.10 0.69
C ARG A 227 -8.03 -15.19 1.82
N VAL A 228 -7.15 -15.66 2.69
CA VAL A 228 -6.61 -14.93 3.85
C VAL A 228 -5.08 -15.06 3.87
N PHE A 229 -4.40 -13.92 3.80
CA PHE A 229 -2.96 -13.80 3.61
C PHE A 229 -2.35 -12.94 4.71
N GLY A 230 -2.48 -13.41 5.95
CA GLY A 230 -2.14 -12.66 7.16
C GLY A 230 -3.13 -11.51 7.42
N ARG A 231 -2.69 -10.27 7.16
CA ARG A 231 -3.55 -9.06 7.33
C ARG A 231 -4.27 -8.66 6.04
N GLU A 232 -3.88 -9.23 4.92
CA GLU A 232 -4.57 -9.05 3.64
C GLU A 232 -5.57 -10.19 3.43
N THR A 233 -6.63 -9.93 2.70
CA THR A 233 -7.63 -10.93 2.29
C THR A 233 -7.87 -10.81 0.79
N TRP A 234 -8.53 -11.80 0.20
CA TRP A 234 -8.98 -11.75 -1.19
C TRP A 234 -9.67 -10.42 -1.51
N ALA A 235 -10.59 -9.98 -0.64
CA ALA A 235 -11.32 -8.73 -0.81
C ALA A 235 -10.46 -7.47 -0.69
N THR A 236 -9.36 -7.49 0.08
CA THR A 236 -8.43 -6.35 0.10
C THR A 236 -7.55 -6.34 -1.13
N LEU A 237 -7.05 -7.49 -1.58
CA LEU A 237 -6.22 -7.59 -2.78
C LEU A 237 -6.99 -7.20 -4.05
N THR A 238 -8.20 -7.74 -4.25
CA THR A 238 -9.01 -7.45 -5.45
C THR A 238 -9.46 -5.99 -5.52
N ARG A 239 -9.69 -5.34 -4.37
CA ARG A 239 -9.96 -3.88 -4.31
C ARG A 239 -8.78 -3.04 -4.79
N HIS A 240 -7.57 -3.57 -4.67
CA HIS A 240 -6.32 -2.92 -5.06
C HIS A 240 -5.73 -3.49 -6.36
N ALA A 241 -6.48 -4.33 -7.08
CA ALA A 241 -6.06 -4.86 -8.37
C ALA A 241 -5.83 -3.72 -9.37
N ALA A 242 -4.65 -3.70 -9.99
CA ALA A 242 -4.32 -2.73 -11.03
C ALA A 242 -4.97 -3.10 -12.36
N ILE A 243 -5.14 -4.41 -12.60
CA ILE A 243 -5.76 -4.97 -13.79
C ILE A 243 -6.96 -5.79 -13.34
N VAL A 244 -8.13 -5.49 -13.89
CA VAL A 244 -9.36 -6.25 -13.62
C VAL A 244 -9.97 -6.70 -14.93
N LEU A 245 -10.17 -8.00 -15.07
CA LEU A 245 -10.72 -8.62 -16.28
C LEU A 245 -12.06 -9.29 -15.99
N PRO A 246 -12.97 -9.33 -16.98
CA PRO A 246 -14.21 -10.10 -16.87
C PRO A 246 -13.90 -11.61 -16.88
N GLY A 247 -14.78 -12.43 -16.31
CA GLY A 247 -14.70 -13.89 -16.44
C GLY A 247 -14.85 -14.35 -17.90
N GLY A 248 -14.22 -15.48 -18.23
CA GLY A 248 -14.12 -16.00 -19.60
C GLY A 248 -13.12 -15.24 -20.48
N SER A 249 -12.22 -14.45 -19.87
CA SER A 249 -11.20 -13.70 -20.63
C SER A 249 -10.16 -14.64 -21.22
N VAL A 250 -9.82 -14.46 -22.49
CA VAL A 250 -8.68 -15.11 -23.16
C VAL A 250 -7.63 -14.05 -23.45
N VAL A 251 -6.46 -14.16 -22.81
CA VAL A 251 -5.43 -13.11 -22.82
C VAL A 251 -4.08 -13.68 -23.26
N THR A 252 -3.35 -12.88 -24.04
CA THR A 252 -1.94 -13.09 -24.38
C THR A 252 -1.13 -11.89 -23.87
N PRO A 253 -0.67 -11.92 -22.61
CA PRO A 253 0.00 -10.77 -22.00
C PRO A 253 1.31 -10.41 -22.72
N SER A 254 1.62 -9.12 -22.81
CA SER A 254 2.87 -8.66 -23.40
C SER A 254 3.33 -7.32 -22.81
N PRO A 255 4.64 -7.08 -22.61
CA PRO A 255 5.13 -5.80 -22.13
C PRO A 255 4.78 -4.68 -23.12
N ARG A 256 4.23 -3.58 -22.63
CA ARG A 256 3.93 -2.38 -23.44
C ARG A 256 4.77 -1.20 -22.97
N LEU A 257 5.38 -0.50 -23.93
CA LEU A 257 6.18 0.70 -23.66
C LEU A 257 5.53 1.92 -24.30
N SER A 258 5.59 3.06 -23.60
CA SER A 258 5.32 4.39 -24.14
C SER A 258 6.64 5.15 -24.11
N GLY A 259 7.35 5.15 -25.25
CA GLY A 259 8.76 5.56 -25.30
C GLY A 259 9.66 4.62 -24.50
N ALA A 260 10.46 5.19 -23.58
CA ALA A 260 11.32 4.45 -22.64
C ALA A 260 10.68 4.36 -21.25
N SER A 261 9.39 4.04 -21.19
CA SER A 261 8.67 3.88 -19.93
C SER A 261 7.60 2.82 -20.08
N CYS A 262 7.40 2.04 -19.03
CA CYS A 262 6.37 1.01 -19.03
C CYS A 262 4.97 1.62 -19.09
N ASP A 263 4.20 1.29 -20.13
CA ASP A 263 2.84 1.80 -20.30
C ASP A 263 1.83 0.94 -19.55
N ARG A 264 1.44 1.41 -18.37
CA ARG A 264 0.53 0.72 -17.46
C ARG A 264 -0.95 0.91 -17.81
N SER A 265 -1.28 1.66 -18.86
CA SER A 265 -2.67 1.90 -19.27
C SER A 265 -3.31 0.71 -19.99
N PHE A 266 -2.47 -0.20 -20.51
CA PHE A 266 -2.91 -1.39 -21.23
C PHE A 266 -3.19 -2.57 -20.29
N LEU A 267 -4.38 -3.17 -20.43
CA LEU A 267 -4.81 -4.31 -19.62
C LEU A 267 -4.04 -5.61 -19.93
N ASP A 268 -3.39 -5.70 -21.10
CA ASP A 268 -2.54 -6.84 -21.50
C ASP A 268 -1.06 -6.63 -21.12
N ASN A 269 -0.69 -5.48 -20.54
CA ASN A 269 0.66 -5.26 -20.04
C ASN A 269 0.81 -5.81 -18.63
N TRP A 270 1.39 -7.00 -18.50
CA TRP A 270 1.60 -7.66 -17.21
C TRP A 270 3.06 -7.63 -16.78
N GLY A 271 3.87 -6.75 -17.39
CA GLY A 271 5.29 -6.64 -17.07
C GLY A 271 6.19 -7.55 -17.91
N ALA A 272 7.50 -7.50 -17.62
CA ALA A 272 8.55 -8.21 -18.36
C ALA A 272 9.49 -8.98 -17.42
N PRO A 273 9.11 -10.15 -16.88
CA PRO A 273 9.94 -10.92 -15.95
C PRO A 273 11.34 -11.24 -16.45
N GLY A 274 11.51 -11.48 -17.76
CA GLY A 274 12.82 -11.71 -18.38
C GLY A 274 13.75 -10.50 -18.41
N GLY A 275 13.28 -9.32 -18.01
CA GLY A 275 14.04 -8.07 -18.04
C GLY A 275 14.00 -7.39 -19.42
N GLY A 276 15.04 -6.61 -19.72
CA GLY A 276 15.27 -6.00 -21.03
C GLY A 276 14.38 -4.80 -21.39
N THR A 277 13.44 -4.41 -20.53
CA THR A 277 12.55 -3.25 -20.73
C THR A 277 12.23 -2.56 -19.41
N ASP A 278 11.69 -1.35 -19.45
CA ASP A 278 11.22 -0.64 -18.25
C ASP A 278 10.03 -1.31 -17.56
N CYS A 279 9.39 -2.28 -18.24
CA CYS A 279 8.36 -3.12 -17.64
C CYS A 279 8.94 -4.26 -16.80
N ALA A 280 10.26 -4.42 -16.72
CA ALA A 280 10.90 -5.42 -15.87
C ALA A 280 10.47 -5.28 -14.40
N LEU A 281 10.23 -4.05 -13.95
CA LEU A 281 9.82 -3.74 -12.58
C LEU A 281 8.29 -3.67 -12.40
N TYR A 282 7.50 -3.80 -13.45
CA TYR A 282 6.05 -3.74 -13.33
C TYR A 282 5.47 -5.12 -13.04
N ALA A 283 4.95 -5.34 -11.83
CA ALA A 283 4.37 -6.61 -11.38
C ALA A 283 3.02 -6.35 -10.70
N PRO A 284 1.94 -6.16 -11.47
CA PRO A 284 0.63 -5.77 -10.93
C PRO A 284 -0.07 -6.89 -10.14
N ILE A 285 -1.08 -6.50 -9.35
CA ILE A 285 -2.16 -7.42 -8.97
C ILE A 285 -3.14 -7.46 -10.15
N ILE A 286 -3.38 -8.66 -10.66
CA ILE A 286 -4.31 -8.96 -11.75
C ILE A 286 -5.46 -9.76 -11.15
N TRP A 287 -6.69 -9.28 -11.31
CA TRP A 287 -7.88 -9.97 -10.84
C TRP A 287 -8.82 -10.30 -12.00
N VAL A 288 -9.25 -11.55 -12.10
CA VAL A 288 -10.23 -12.01 -13.07
C VAL A 288 -11.50 -12.48 -12.36
N ARG A 289 -12.65 -11.94 -12.79
CA ARG A 289 -13.97 -12.19 -12.19
C ARG A 289 -14.65 -13.43 -12.78
N GLY A 290 -14.00 -14.57 -12.62
CA GLY A 290 -14.39 -15.87 -13.18
C GLY A 290 -13.18 -16.49 -13.88
N ASP A 291 -13.44 -17.26 -14.92
CA ASP A 291 -12.40 -18.05 -15.59
C ASP A 291 -11.45 -17.20 -16.43
N LEU A 292 -10.21 -17.67 -16.56
CA LEU A 292 -9.15 -17.05 -17.34
C LEU A 292 -8.43 -18.10 -18.20
N GLU A 293 -8.30 -17.84 -19.50
CA GLU A 293 -7.34 -18.53 -20.35
C GLU A 293 -6.13 -17.63 -20.65
N LEU A 294 -4.94 -18.08 -20.25
CA LEU A 294 -3.67 -17.51 -20.68
C LEU A 294 -3.14 -18.26 -21.88
N ARG A 295 -3.24 -17.63 -23.05
CA ARG A 295 -2.84 -18.22 -24.33
C ARG A 295 -1.53 -17.61 -24.80
N GLY A 296 -0.42 -18.21 -24.37
CA GLY A 296 0.92 -17.69 -24.63
C GLY A 296 1.21 -16.38 -23.89
N GLY A 297 2.21 -15.65 -24.39
CA GLY A 297 2.60 -14.35 -23.84
C GLY A 297 3.43 -14.46 -22.56
N VAL A 298 3.71 -13.30 -21.97
CA VAL A 298 4.56 -13.18 -20.78
C VAL A 298 3.99 -12.16 -19.81
N GLY A 299 3.98 -12.50 -18.52
CA GLY A 299 3.57 -11.60 -17.44
C GLY A 299 4.21 -11.92 -16.10
N GLN A 300 4.06 -11.02 -15.13
CA GLN A 300 4.51 -11.21 -13.76
C GLN A 300 3.60 -10.48 -12.77
N GLY A 301 3.63 -10.90 -11.50
CA GLY A 301 2.89 -10.25 -10.42
C GLY A 301 2.06 -11.22 -9.59
N VAL A 302 0.92 -10.75 -9.10
CA VAL A 302 -0.03 -11.55 -8.32
C VAL A 302 -1.28 -11.74 -9.17
N LEU A 303 -1.51 -12.97 -9.64
CA LEU A 303 -2.67 -13.35 -10.42
C LEU A 303 -3.73 -13.98 -9.51
N LEU A 304 -4.90 -13.36 -9.46
CA LEU A 304 -6.07 -13.79 -8.70
C LEU A 304 -7.20 -14.12 -9.68
N VAL A 305 -7.64 -15.36 -9.72
CA VAL A 305 -8.73 -15.82 -10.61
C VAL A 305 -9.86 -16.31 -9.72
N ASP A 306 -11.08 -15.79 -9.87
CA ASP A 306 -12.21 -16.23 -9.03
C ASP A 306 -12.69 -17.66 -9.40
N GLY A 307 -12.46 -18.11 -10.64
CA GLY A 307 -12.77 -19.45 -11.14
C GLY A 307 -11.52 -20.18 -11.66
N ASP A 308 -11.65 -20.81 -12.83
CA ASP A 308 -10.61 -21.65 -13.43
C ASP A 308 -9.51 -20.84 -14.11
N LEU A 309 -8.26 -21.32 -13.98
CA LEU A 309 -7.13 -20.85 -14.76
C LEU A 309 -6.70 -21.90 -15.78
N THR A 310 -6.86 -21.61 -17.08
CA THR A 310 -6.31 -22.41 -18.17
C THR A 310 -5.00 -21.81 -18.67
N LEU A 311 -3.92 -22.59 -18.69
CA LEU A 311 -2.63 -22.26 -19.29
C LEU A 311 -2.47 -22.96 -20.64
N SER A 312 -2.36 -22.20 -21.73
CA SER A 312 -2.21 -22.72 -23.08
C SER A 312 -1.15 -21.94 -23.88
N GLY A 313 -0.75 -22.47 -25.03
CA GLY A 313 0.09 -21.74 -25.99
C GLY A 313 1.48 -21.33 -25.50
N GLY A 314 2.01 -21.97 -24.45
CA GLY A 314 3.32 -21.64 -23.88
C GLY A 314 3.32 -20.37 -23.03
N ALA A 315 2.20 -20.05 -22.37
CA ALA A 315 2.10 -18.89 -21.50
C ALA A 315 3.19 -18.91 -20.42
N TRP A 316 3.85 -17.77 -20.19
CA TRP A 316 4.89 -17.66 -19.17
C TRP A 316 4.54 -16.62 -18.12
N PHE A 317 4.43 -17.05 -16.86
CA PHE A 317 4.10 -16.18 -15.74
C PHE A 317 5.14 -16.28 -14.62
N ALA A 318 5.49 -15.15 -14.00
CA ALA A 318 6.38 -15.12 -12.85
C ALA A 318 5.75 -14.43 -11.63
N GLY A 319 5.61 -15.14 -10.51
CA GLY A 319 5.10 -14.58 -9.27
C GLY A 319 4.15 -15.52 -8.54
N VAL A 320 3.02 -14.99 -8.10
CA VAL A 320 2.02 -15.75 -7.33
C VAL A 320 0.78 -15.93 -8.19
N VAL A 321 0.30 -17.16 -8.29
CA VAL A 321 -0.97 -17.49 -8.94
C VAL A 321 -1.89 -18.13 -7.91
N ILE A 322 -3.10 -17.59 -7.78
CA ILE A 322 -4.16 -18.14 -6.94
C ILE A 322 -5.42 -18.24 -7.80
N ALA A 323 -5.77 -19.47 -8.19
CA ALA A 323 -7.05 -19.80 -8.77
C ALA A 323 -8.03 -20.12 -7.64
N GLY A 324 -9.24 -19.57 -7.74
CA GLY A 324 -10.33 -19.85 -6.81
C GLY A 324 -10.81 -21.28 -6.95
N ASP A 325 -10.63 -21.85 -8.14
CA ASP A 325 -11.02 -23.21 -8.51
C ASP A 325 -9.79 -23.94 -9.10
N ASP A 326 -9.91 -24.56 -10.28
CA ASP A 326 -8.86 -25.39 -10.86
C ASP A 326 -7.77 -24.63 -11.60
N VAL A 327 -6.59 -25.26 -11.69
CA VAL A 327 -5.55 -24.88 -12.66
C VAL A 327 -5.42 -25.97 -13.72
N GLN A 328 -5.72 -25.62 -14.96
CA GLN A 328 -5.71 -26.53 -16.10
C GLN A 328 -4.63 -26.15 -17.10
N SER A 329 -4.04 -27.14 -17.76
CA SER A 329 -3.11 -26.88 -18.86
C SER A 329 -3.07 -28.00 -19.88
N SER A 330 -2.96 -27.65 -21.16
CA SER A 330 -2.96 -28.60 -22.28
C SER A 330 -2.06 -28.14 -23.45
N GLY A 331 -1.76 -29.06 -24.37
CA GLY A 331 -0.97 -28.76 -25.57
C GLY A 331 0.50 -28.39 -25.24
N VAL A 332 0.92 -27.16 -25.59
CA VAL A 332 2.25 -26.63 -25.21
C VAL A 332 2.30 -26.30 -23.71
N GLY A 333 1.15 -26.23 -23.06
CA GLY A 333 1.01 -25.90 -21.65
C GLY A 333 1.44 -24.48 -21.32
N GLY A 334 1.91 -24.27 -20.10
CA GLY A 334 2.49 -23.00 -19.64
C GLY A 334 3.64 -23.19 -18.66
N THR A 335 4.40 -22.13 -18.43
CA THR A 335 5.45 -22.09 -17.41
C THR A 335 5.09 -21.07 -16.34
N VAL A 336 5.07 -21.50 -15.07
CA VAL A 336 4.93 -20.60 -13.93
C VAL A 336 6.19 -20.67 -13.09
N LEU A 337 6.84 -19.52 -12.92
CA LEU A 337 7.99 -19.33 -12.06
C LEU A 337 7.54 -18.63 -10.77
N GLY A 338 7.41 -19.37 -9.67
CA GLY A 338 6.90 -18.86 -8.41
C GLY A 338 6.06 -19.90 -7.67
N THR A 339 4.84 -19.56 -7.25
CA THR A 339 3.93 -20.49 -6.57
C THR A 339 2.53 -20.44 -7.19
N VAL A 340 1.88 -21.58 -7.23
CA VAL A 340 0.50 -21.76 -7.70
C VAL A 340 -0.35 -22.34 -6.58
N MET A 341 -1.53 -21.77 -6.38
CA MET A 341 -2.53 -22.25 -5.44
C MET A 341 -3.84 -22.47 -6.19
N ALA A 342 -4.37 -23.70 -6.14
CA ALA A 342 -5.68 -24.08 -6.69
C ALA A 342 -6.65 -24.31 -5.52
N GLY A 343 -7.72 -23.54 -5.51
CA GLY A 343 -8.65 -23.45 -4.38
C GLY A 343 -9.76 -24.49 -4.42
N ASP A 344 -9.99 -25.13 -5.57
CA ASP A 344 -11.00 -26.16 -5.84
C ASP A 344 -12.31 -25.82 -5.08
N ALA A 345 -12.89 -24.68 -5.46
CA ALA A 345 -14.07 -24.12 -4.82
C ALA A 345 -15.30 -25.01 -5.08
N THR A 346 -15.38 -25.61 -6.26
CA THR A 346 -16.29 -26.71 -6.54
C THR A 346 -15.57 -28.04 -6.35
N LEU A 347 -16.12 -28.88 -5.47
CA LEU A 347 -15.64 -30.25 -5.26
C LEU A 347 -16.64 -31.18 -5.93
N ALA A 348 -16.52 -31.35 -7.24
CA ALA A 348 -17.35 -32.26 -8.02
C ALA A 348 -16.51 -33.42 -8.57
N ALA A 349 -17.14 -34.57 -8.80
CA ALA A 349 -16.43 -35.72 -9.37
C ALA A 349 -15.95 -35.38 -10.79
N GLY A 350 -14.63 -35.38 -11.00
CA GLY A 350 -13.99 -35.01 -12.27
C GLY A 350 -13.66 -33.52 -12.43
N ASP A 351 -13.83 -32.75 -11.36
CA ASP A 351 -13.39 -31.36 -11.21
C ASP A 351 -12.08 -31.37 -10.43
N HIS A 352 -10.97 -31.08 -11.11
CA HIS A 352 -9.64 -31.18 -10.54
C HIS A 352 -8.59 -30.45 -11.36
N THR A 353 -7.53 -30.02 -10.68
CA THR A 353 -6.36 -29.40 -11.29
C THR A 353 -5.66 -30.40 -12.22
N VAL A 354 -5.66 -30.13 -13.54
CA VAL A 354 -5.01 -30.95 -14.56
C VAL A 354 -3.81 -30.23 -15.17
N LEU A 355 -2.61 -30.73 -14.93
CA LEU A 355 -1.40 -30.22 -15.58
C LEU A 355 -0.97 -31.16 -16.71
N GLY A 356 -1.22 -30.77 -17.95
CA GLY A 356 -0.84 -31.53 -19.14
C GLY A 356 0.17 -30.85 -20.05
N GLY A 357 0.43 -31.46 -21.20
CA GLY A 357 1.37 -30.94 -22.18
C GLY A 357 2.81 -30.84 -21.67
N SER A 358 3.48 -29.74 -22.02
CA SER A 358 4.82 -29.37 -21.51
C SER A 358 4.77 -28.35 -20.35
N THR A 359 3.75 -28.43 -19.51
CA THR A 359 3.60 -27.51 -18.37
C THR A 359 4.77 -27.60 -17.39
N HIS A 360 5.28 -26.45 -16.95
CA HIS A 360 6.39 -26.39 -16.03
C HIS A 360 6.13 -25.40 -14.90
N LEU A 361 5.89 -25.92 -13.70
CA LEU A 361 5.79 -25.12 -12.48
C LEU A 361 7.11 -25.23 -11.72
N GLN A 362 7.73 -24.11 -11.42
CA GLN A 362 9.05 -24.06 -10.77
C GLN A 362 9.02 -23.03 -9.65
N LEU A 363 9.44 -23.44 -8.44
CA LEU A 363 9.53 -22.51 -7.32
C LEU A 363 10.49 -21.38 -7.65
N SER A 364 10.05 -20.16 -7.40
CA SER A 364 10.93 -19.00 -7.30
C SER A 364 10.50 -18.07 -6.19
N ARG A 365 11.22 -18.10 -5.07
CA ARG A 365 10.99 -17.15 -3.98
C ARG A 365 11.29 -15.73 -4.41
N CYS A 366 12.26 -15.54 -5.30
CA CYS A 366 12.54 -14.23 -5.89
C CYS A 366 11.33 -13.68 -6.66
N ALA A 367 10.67 -14.50 -7.48
CA ALA A 367 9.46 -14.11 -8.20
C ALA A 367 8.32 -13.76 -7.23
N ILE A 368 8.13 -14.58 -6.19
CA ILE A 368 7.10 -14.41 -5.16
C ILE A 368 7.35 -13.12 -4.37
N ASP A 369 8.53 -12.94 -3.78
CA ASP A 369 8.89 -11.76 -2.98
C ASP A 369 8.77 -10.48 -3.80
N ARG A 370 9.18 -10.52 -5.07
CA ARG A 370 9.03 -9.40 -5.99
C ARG A 370 7.55 -9.12 -6.25
N ALA A 371 6.76 -10.12 -6.64
CA ALA A 371 5.33 -9.96 -6.87
C ALA A 371 4.61 -9.38 -5.63
N LEU A 372 4.89 -9.91 -4.44
CA LEU A 372 4.28 -9.46 -3.19
C LEU A 372 4.74 -8.08 -2.75
N THR A 373 6.02 -7.76 -2.92
CA THR A 373 6.55 -6.44 -2.55
C THR A 373 6.02 -5.35 -3.49
N TRP A 374 5.90 -5.64 -4.78
CA TRP A 374 5.37 -4.69 -5.78
C TRP A 374 3.86 -4.50 -5.71
N SER A 375 3.12 -5.55 -5.31
CA SER A 375 1.69 -5.48 -5.06
C SER A 375 1.34 -4.92 -3.67
N ALA A 376 2.30 -4.77 -2.77
CA ALA A 376 2.05 -4.33 -1.41
C ALA A 376 1.58 -2.87 -1.35
N ARG A 377 0.58 -2.64 -0.50
CA ARG A 377 0.11 -1.30 -0.17
C ARG A 377 0.99 -0.67 0.91
N LEU A 378 1.22 0.63 0.79
CA LEU A 378 1.84 1.41 1.84
C LEU A 378 0.82 1.67 2.96
N VAL A 379 1.17 1.35 4.20
CA VAL A 379 0.34 1.63 5.39
C VAL A 379 1.14 2.40 6.45
N PRO A 380 0.53 3.39 7.12
CA PRO A 380 1.20 4.08 8.22
C PRO A 380 1.44 3.13 9.38
N VAL A 381 2.59 3.27 10.03
CA VAL A 381 2.92 2.53 11.25
C VAL A 381 2.14 3.14 12.41
N ARG A 382 1.23 2.36 13.01
CA ARG A 382 0.34 2.84 14.08
C ARG A 382 1.05 3.12 15.41
N GLN A 383 2.15 2.43 15.74
CA GLN A 383 2.84 2.60 17.02
C GLN A 383 4.36 2.40 16.87
N ARG A 384 5.15 3.21 17.59
CA ARG A 384 6.57 2.97 17.89
C ARG A 384 6.89 3.39 19.32
N ALA A 385 7.78 2.67 19.99
CA ALA A 385 8.16 2.92 21.39
C ALA A 385 8.86 4.28 21.63
N TRP A 386 9.36 4.95 20.58
CA TRP A 386 10.19 6.15 20.67
C TRP A 386 9.60 7.39 19.97
N ALA A 387 8.42 7.27 19.36
CA ALA A 387 7.74 8.39 18.72
C ALA A 387 6.24 8.31 19.01
N ALA A 388 5.70 9.36 19.64
CA ALA A 388 4.25 9.52 19.78
C ALA A 388 3.67 9.78 18.39
N LEU A 389 3.11 8.74 17.77
CA LEU A 389 2.25 8.86 16.60
C LEU A 389 0.82 8.75 17.10
N ARG A 390 0.01 9.71 16.67
CA ARG A 390 -1.35 9.97 17.18
C ARG A 390 -2.25 8.76 16.92
N ASP A 391 -3.04 8.39 17.93
CA ASP A 391 -4.12 7.40 17.81
C ASP A 391 -5.21 7.85 16.82
#